data_AF-A0A3N5EBE9-F1
#
_entry.id   AF-A0A3N5EBE9-F1
#
_cell.length_a   1.000
_cell.length_b   1.000
_cell.length_c   1.000
_cell.angle_alpha   90.00
_cell.angle_beta   90.00
_cell.angle_gamma   90.00
#
_symmetry.space_group_name_H-M   'P 1'
#
loop_
_entity.id
_entity.type
_entity.pdbx_description
1 polymer ?
#
loop_
_entity_poly.entity_id
_entity_poly.type
_entity_poly.pdbx_seq_one_letter_code
_entity_poly.pdbx_strand_id
1 'polypeptide(L)'
;MTSRERVLTALTRGTPDRVPMRTLILCLVVLVPGLLLSSSLGFSQKMTVEYVWPHGAPDARGDSTGDKPTLTFFFPEKSNGAAIVVCPGGAYRGLARHEADTIAQWCNTFGVTGIVLRYRHARSGAGYHHPTPLLDAQHTLSLVRSRARELGIDSGKIGILGFSAGGHLAASLGTHFKDKDRSALDPLKSTS
;
A
#
# COMPACT_ATOMS: atom_id res chain seq x y z
N MET A 1 57.59 2.90 46.15
CA MET A 1 57.66 3.28 47.59
C MET A 1 56.25 3.61 48.06
N THR A 2 55.49 2.61 48.51
CA THR A 2 55.25 2.29 49.95
C THR A 2 54.58 3.47 50.66
N SER A 3 53.25 3.46 50.77
CA SER A 3 52.48 2.81 51.85
C SER A 3 52.66 3.49 53.21
N ARG A 4 51.59 4.19 53.61
CA ARG A 4 50.97 4.23 54.94
C ARG A 4 51.86 4.52 56.16
N GLU A 5 51.51 5.57 56.89
CA GLU A 5 51.41 5.56 58.37
C GLU A 5 50.51 6.76 58.78
N ARG A 6 49.33 6.53 59.39
CA ARG A 6 49.06 6.29 60.83
C ARG A 6 49.40 7.53 61.67
N VAL A 7 48.68 7.95 62.71
CA VAL A 7 47.56 7.48 63.54
C VAL A 7 47.40 8.61 64.58
N LEU A 8 46.20 8.92 65.07
CA LEU A 8 45.92 9.30 66.47
C LEU A 8 44.38 9.48 66.61
N THR A 9 43.61 8.56 67.20
CA THR A 9 43.40 8.24 68.63
C THR A 9 42.19 8.96 69.25
N ALA A 10 41.34 8.14 69.91
CA ALA A 10 40.27 8.43 70.88
C ALA A 10 38.98 9.08 70.35
N LEU A 11 37.84 8.39 70.16
CA LEU A 11 36.93 7.66 71.09
C LEU A 11 36.39 8.48 72.27
N THR A 12 35.13 8.95 72.15
CA THR A 12 34.08 8.85 73.19
C THR A 12 32.68 9.03 72.56
N ARG A 13 31.70 8.33 73.13
CA ARG A 13 30.36 8.02 72.61
C ARG A 13 29.33 9.12 72.87
N GLY A 14 28.26 9.16 72.07
CA GLY A 14 26.97 9.77 72.43
C GLY A 14 26.11 10.20 71.23
N THR A 15 25.01 9.48 70.98
CA THR A 15 23.88 9.81 70.07
C THR A 15 22.61 10.05 70.91
N PRO A 16 21.44 10.47 70.37
CA PRO A 16 21.09 11.13 69.10
C PRO A 16 20.11 12.34 69.29
N ASP A 17 19.54 12.81 68.17
CA ASP A 17 18.28 13.55 67.97
C ASP A 17 18.28 15.08 67.69
N ARG A 18 18.22 15.35 66.37
CA ARG A 18 17.16 16.05 65.60
C ARG A 18 16.94 17.58 65.70
N VAL A 19 17.22 18.19 64.53
CA VAL A 19 16.67 19.37 63.81
C VAL A 19 16.88 20.78 64.42
N PRO A 20 17.14 21.85 63.60
CA PRO A 20 16.29 22.24 62.47
C PRO A 20 16.97 22.73 61.17
N MET A 21 16.31 22.35 60.08
CA MET A 21 15.99 23.10 58.86
C MET A 21 16.38 24.60 58.83
N ARG A 22 17.31 24.95 57.91
CA ARG A 22 17.37 26.22 57.14
C ARG A 22 18.69 26.33 56.36
N THR A 23 18.77 25.81 55.14
CA THR A 23 19.61 26.43 54.10
C THR A 23 19.03 26.12 52.72
N LEU A 24 18.44 27.18 52.18
CA LEU A 24 18.05 27.48 50.82
C LEU A 24 19.17 27.12 49.81
N ILE A 25 18.94 26.21 48.85
CA ILE A 25 19.70 26.20 47.58
C ILE A 25 18.74 25.91 46.42
N LEU A 26 18.40 27.01 45.76
CA LEU A 26 18.39 27.24 44.31
C LEU A 26 17.58 26.30 43.40
N CYS A 27 16.51 26.90 42.87
CA CYS A 27 15.79 26.52 41.66
C CYS A 27 16.72 26.06 40.52
N LEU A 28 16.49 24.84 40.04
CA LEU A 28 16.77 24.50 38.64
C LEU A 28 15.54 23.80 38.06
N VAL A 29 14.51 24.60 37.81
CA VAL A 29 13.43 24.25 36.87
C VAL A 29 14.05 24.31 35.48
N VAL A 30 14.69 23.23 35.03
CA VAL A 30 14.91 23.03 33.59
C VAL A 30 13.62 22.45 33.05
N LEU A 31 12.81 23.37 32.55
CA LEU A 31 11.70 23.18 31.66
C LEU A 31 12.17 22.33 30.46
N VAL A 32 11.94 21.01 30.50
CA VAL A 32 12.00 20.18 29.29
C VAL A 32 10.70 20.45 28.54
N PRO A 33 10.71 21.17 27.40
CA PRO A 33 9.51 21.32 26.59
C PRO A 33 9.15 19.93 26.06
N GLY A 34 7.88 19.58 26.17
CA GLY A 34 7.34 18.27 25.86
C GLY A 34 7.93 17.67 24.60
N LEU A 35 8.53 16.49 24.76
CA LEU A 35 8.72 15.55 23.67
C LEU A 35 7.32 15.20 23.16
N LEU A 36 6.86 15.94 22.14
CA LEU A 36 5.73 15.53 21.33
C LEU A 36 6.12 14.19 20.73
N LEU A 37 5.71 13.10 21.38
CA LEU A 37 5.49 11.85 20.68
C LEU A 37 4.43 12.17 19.64
N SER A 38 4.86 12.56 18.45
CA SER A 38 4.07 12.42 17.24
C SER A 38 3.86 10.93 17.07
N SER A 39 2.85 10.40 17.77
CA SER A 39 2.19 9.18 17.38
C SER A 39 1.73 9.43 15.96
N SER A 40 2.49 8.92 14.99
CA SER A 40 1.94 8.65 13.69
C SER A 40 0.76 7.72 13.95
N LEU A 41 -0.44 8.28 13.93
CA LEU A 41 -1.65 7.50 13.71
C LEU A 41 -1.34 6.70 12.44
N GLY A 42 -1.03 5.42 12.64
CA GLY A 42 -0.76 4.51 11.54
C GLY A 42 -1.98 4.56 10.63
N PHE A 43 -1.78 5.07 9.44
CA PHE A 43 -2.84 5.24 8.46
C PHE A 43 -3.27 3.85 8.01
N SER A 44 -4.42 3.38 8.50
CA SER A 44 -4.95 2.06 8.14
C SER A 44 -5.70 2.17 6.81
N GLN A 45 -4.98 1.97 5.71
CA GLN A 45 -5.58 1.86 4.38
C GLN A 45 -6.38 0.56 4.33
N LYS A 46 -7.69 0.63 4.02
CA LYS A 46 -8.50 -0.57 3.81
C LYS A 46 -7.96 -1.27 2.56
N MET A 47 -7.36 -2.44 2.77
CA MET A 47 -6.78 -3.26 1.72
C MET A 47 -7.54 -4.58 1.63
N THR A 48 -8.07 -4.89 0.45
CA THR A 48 -8.67 -6.20 0.17
C THR A 48 -7.95 -6.85 -1.00
N VAL A 49 -7.70 -8.16 -0.88
CA VAL A 49 -7.13 -8.98 -1.96
C VAL A 49 -8.22 -9.90 -2.47
N GLU A 50 -8.46 -9.86 -3.78
CA GLU A 50 -9.50 -10.64 -4.44
C GLU A 50 -8.92 -11.31 -5.69
N TYR A 51 -9.51 -12.43 -6.12
CA TYR A 51 -9.14 -13.05 -7.39
C TYR A 51 -9.78 -12.29 -8.55
N VAL A 52 -9.02 -12.10 -9.63
CA VAL A 52 -9.58 -11.60 -10.89
C VAL A 52 -10.64 -12.58 -11.41
N TRP A 53 -10.41 -13.90 -11.22
CA TRP A 53 -11.31 -14.96 -11.64
C TRP A 53 -11.73 -15.83 -10.43
N PRO A 54 -12.80 -15.47 -9.72
CA PRO A 54 -13.23 -16.17 -8.50
C PRO A 54 -13.55 -17.65 -8.71
N HIS A 55 -13.92 -18.04 -9.93
CA HIS A 55 -14.29 -19.41 -10.30
C HIS A 55 -13.22 -20.12 -11.14
N GLY A 56 -11.98 -19.64 -11.09
CA GLY A 56 -10.86 -20.18 -11.87
C GLY A 56 -10.61 -19.36 -13.14
N ALA A 57 -9.33 -19.10 -13.40
CA ALA A 57 -8.92 -18.29 -14.53
C ALA A 57 -9.04 -19.09 -15.85
N PRO A 58 -9.50 -18.47 -16.94
CA PRO A 58 -9.55 -19.13 -18.24
C PRO A 58 -8.15 -19.55 -18.64
N ASP A 59 -8.05 -20.75 -19.22
CA ASP A 59 -6.80 -21.38 -19.64
C ASP A 59 -5.77 -21.58 -18.52
N ALA A 60 -6.20 -21.58 -17.25
CA ALA A 60 -5.32 -21.98 -16.15
C ALA A 60 -4.86 -23.43 -16.36
N ARG A 61 -3.55 -23.64 -16.36
CA ARG A 61 -2.92 -24.96 -16.55
C ARG A 61 -2.43 -25.57 -15.23
N GLY A 62 -2.76 -24.91 -14.11
CA GLY A 62 -2.41 -25.31 -12.75
C GLY A 62 -3.34 -24.61 -11.76
N ASP A 63 -3.18 -24.95 -10.47
CA ASP A 63 -3.98 -24.39 -9.37
C ASP A 63 -3.14 -23.67 -8.31
N SER A 64 -1.87 -23.39 -8.60
CA SER A 64 -0.99 -22.68 -7.69
C SER A 64 -1.36 -21.20 -7.58
N THR A 65 -0.79 -20.50 -6.60
CA THR A 65 -0.96 -19.05 -6.46
C THR A 65 -0.63 -18.27 -7.74
N GLY A 66 0.36 -18.74 -8.52
CA GLY A 66 0.74 -18.07 -9.77
C GLY A 66 -0.19 -18.35 -10.97
N ASP A 67 -1.15 -19.26 -10.81
CA ASP A 67 -2.22 -19.52 -11.79
C ASP A 67 -3.47 -18.66 -11.52
N LYS A 68 -3.51 -17.97 -10.37
CA LYS A 68 -4.67 -17.23 -9.85
C LYS A 68 -4.32 -15.74 -9.76
N PRO A 69 -4.54 -14.94 -10.83
CA PRO A 69 -4.25 -13.51 -10.79
C PRO A 69 -5.16 -12.80 -9.78
N THR A 70 -4.62 -11.77 -9.13
CA THR A 70 -5.29 -11.06 -8.03
C THR A 70 -5.38 -9.56 -8.26
N LEU A 71 -6.38 -8.97 -7.60
CA LEU A 71 -6.56 -7.55 -7.41
C LEU A 71 -6.27 -7.22 -5.96
N THR A 72 -5.52 -6.15 -5.73
CA THR A 72 -5.39 -5.55 -4.40
C THR A 72 -5.94 -4.14 -4.44
N PHE A 73 -7.02 -3.91 -3.72
CA PHE A 73 -7.68 -2.60 -3.67
C PHE A 73 -7.06 -1.75 -2.55
N PHE A 74 -6.76 -0.50 -2.87
CA PHE A 74 -6.29 0.51 -1.95
C PHE A 74 -7.30 1.66 -1.99
N PHE A 75 -8.11 1.82 -0.95
CA PHE A 75 -9.11 2.88 -0.90
C PHE A 75 -8.57 4.14 -0.20
N PRO A 76 -8.69 5.33 -0.80
CA PRO A 76 -8.33 6.58 -0.13
C PRO A 76 -9.31 6.89 1.01
N GLU A 77 -8.88 7.72 1.97
CA GLU A 77 -9.77 8.22 3.03
C GLU A 77 -10.97 9.01 2.49
N LYS A 78 -10.70 9.85 1.48
CA LYS A 78 -11.71 10.66 0.79
C LYS A 78 -11.65 10.34 -0.69
N SER A 79 -12.53 9.44 -1.12
CA SER A 79 -12.66 9.06 -2.53
C SER A 79 -13.24 10.22 -3.36
N ASN A 80 -12.63 10.48 -4.51
CA ASN A 80 -13.15 11.37 -5.54
C ASN A 80 -13.95 10.61 -6.62
N GLY A 81 -14.16 9.30 -6.42
CA GLY A 81 -14.85 8.40 -7.33
C GLY A 81 -14.01 7.87 -8.49
N ALA A 82 -12.79 8.35 -8.72
CA ALA A 82 -11.92 7.79 -9.76
C ALA A 82 -11.16 6.56 -9.27
N ALA A 83 -10.78 5.70 -10.21
CA ALA A 83 -9.93 4.55 -9.94
C ALA A 83 -8.86 4.34 -11.01
N ILE A 84 -7.70 3.86 -10.59
CA ILE A 84 -6.60 3.49 -11.48
C ILE A 84 -6.20 2.04 -11.23
N VAL A 85 -6.29 1.23 -12.27
CA VAL A 85 -5.71 -0.12 -12.29
C VAL A 85 -4.22 -0.01 -12.57
N VAL A 86 -3.39 -0.40 -11.61
CA VAL A 86 -1.92 -0.38 -11.68
C VAL A 86 -1.42 -1.75 -12.14
N CYS A 87 -0.71 -1.78 -13.27
CA CYS A 87 -0.05 -2.95 -13.83
C CYS A 87 1.47 -2.84 -13.61
N PRO A 88 2.06 -3.61 -12.68
CA PRO A 88 3.50 -3.60 -12.46
C PRO A 88 4.27 -4.10 -13.69
N GLY A 89 5.50 -3.64 -13.87
CA GLY A 89 6.43 -4.18 -14.87
C GLY A 89 7.04 -5.52 -14.45
N GLY A 90 8.16 -5.88 -15.08
CA GLY A 90 8.86 -7.15 -14.82
C GLY A 90 9.01 -8.05 -16.05
N ALA A 91 9.07 -7.46 -17.25
CA ALA A 91 9.37 -8.12 -18.52
C ALA A 91 8.47 -9.34 -18.86
N TYR A 92 7.24 -9.37 -18.33
CA TYR A 92 6.36 -10.56 -18.37
C TYR A 92 6.99 -11.83 -17.77
N ARG A 93 8.00 -11.69 -16.91
CA ARG A 93 8.68 -12.78 -16.19
C ARG A 93 8.56 -12.65 -14.68
N GLY A 94 8.11 -11.52 -14.18
CA GLY A 94 7.87 -11.23 -12.77
C GLY A 94 6.99 -9.99 -12.65
N LEU A 95 6.74 -9.57 -11.42
CA LEU A 95 6.06 -8.31 -11.11
C LEU A 95 6.95 -7.46 -10.20
N ALA A 96 7.32 -6.27 -10.65
CA ALA A 96 8.16 -5.37 -9.88
C ALA A 96 7.38 -4.81 -8.67
N ARG A 97 7.78 -5.18 -7.45
CA ARG A 97 7.05 -4.81 -6.21
C ARG A 97 6.94 -3.30 -6.00
N HIS A 98 7.96 -2.53 -6.37
CA HIS A 98 8.00 -1.08 -6.21
C HIS A 98 7.11 -0.32 -7.23
N GLU A 99 6.63 -1.00 -8.28
CA GLU A 99 5.73 -0.46 -9.30
C GLU A 99 4.26 -0.89 -9.05
N ALA A 100 3.98 -1.42 -7.85
CA ALA A 100 2.70 -2.02 -7.47
C ALA A 100 2.03 -1.19 -6.35
N ASP A 101 2.03 -1.71 -5.13
CA ASP A 101 1.31 -1.16 -3.97
C ASP A 101 1.69 0.30 -3.68
N THR A 102 2.97 0.66 -3.84
CA THR A 102 3.45 2.05 -3.65
C THR A 102 2.80 3.02 -4.63
N ILE A 103 2.53 2.59 -5.86
CA ILE A 103 1.89 3.41 -6.88
C ILE A 103 0.38 3.54 -6.59
N ALA A 104 -0.26 2.46 -6.16
CA ALA A 104 -1.66 2.52 -5.72
C ALA A 104 -1.84 3.44 -4.50
N GLN A 105 -0.92 3.38 -3.53
CA GLN A 105 -0.90 4.31 -2.38
C GLN A 105 -0.63 5.75 -2.82
N TRP A 106 0.23 5.97 -3.82
CA TRP A 106 0.44 7.28 -4.40
C TRP A 106 -0.85 7.82 -5.07
N CYS A 107 -1.61 7.00 -5.79
CA CYS A 107 -2.93 7.38 -6.32
C CYS A 107 -3.89 7.83 -5.20
N ASN A 108 -3.89 7.15 -4.05
CA ASN A 108 -4.76 7.50 -2.93
C ASN A 108 -4.51 8.91 -2.39
N THR A 109 -3.29 9.46 -2.53
CA THR A 109 -2.98 10.85 -2.14
C THR A 109 -3.76 11.90 -2.93
N PHE A 110 -4.31 11.52 -4.08
CA PHE A 110 -5.18 12.36 -4.92
C PHE A 110 -6.67 12.03 -4.74
N GLY A 111 -7.02 11.16 -3.77
CA GLY A 111 -8.38 10.67 -3.58
C GLY A 111 -8.82 9.65 -4.63
N VAL A 112 -7.89 9.07 -5.39
CA VAL A 112 -8.15 8.06 -6.42
C VAL A 112 -7.98 6.66 -5.85
N THR A 113 -8.93 5.76 -6.05
CA THR A 113 -8.79 4.35 -5.66
C THR A 113 -7.73 3.65 -6.49
N GLY A 114 -6.63 3.22 -5.86
CA GLY A 114 -5.61 2.39 -6.49
C GLY A 114 -6.00 0.91 -6.51
N ILE A 115 -5.84 0.23 -7.65
CA ILE A 115 -6.16 -1.20 -7.80
C ILE A 115 -4.96 -1.90 -8.43
N VAL A 116 -4.19 -2.67 -7.67
CA VAL A 116 -3.02 -3.38 -8.21
C VAL A 116 -3.47 -4.69 -8.86
N LEU A 117 -3.22 -4.82 -10.17
CA LEU A 117 -3.40 -6.08 -10.90
C LEU A 117 -2.11 -6.90 -10.89
N ARG A 118 -2.15 -8.05 -10.22
CA ARG A 118 -1.09 -9.07 -10.29
C ARG A 118 -1.47 -10.11 -11.33
N TYR A 119 -1.20 -9.77 -12.59
CA TYR A 119 -1.54 -10.58 -13.77
C TYR A 119 -0.62 -11.80 -13.92
N ARG A 120 -1.11 -12.84 -14.62
CA ARG A 120 -0.31 -14.04 -14.92
C ARG A 120 0.81 -13.73 -15.90
N HIS A 121 1.98 -14.36 -15.73
CA HIS A 121 3.17 -14.10 -16.52
C HIS A 121 4.05 -15.37 -16.67
N ALA A 122 5.16 -15.29 -17.41
CA ALA A 122 5.93 -16.45 -17.87
C ALA A 122 6.56 -17.30 -16.75
N ARG A 123 6.66 -16.75 -15.53
CA ARG A 123 7.17 -17.45 -14.33
C ARG A 123 6.12 -17.59 -13.23
N SER A 124 4.86 -17.21 -13.47
CA SER A 124 3.79 -17.44 -12.51
C SER A 124 3.14 -18.79 -12.81
N GLY A 125 2.94 -19.61 -11.77
CA GLY A 125 2.24 -20.89 -11.88
C GLY A 125 2.79 -21.77 -13.00
N ALA A 126 1.90 -22.24 -13.87
CA ALA A 126 2.24 -23.05 -15.05
C ALA A 126 2.94 -22.27 -16.20
N GLY A 127 3.24 -20.99 -16.00
CA GLY A 127 3.88 -20.08 -16.95
C GLY A 127 2.90 -19.56 -18.00
N TYR A 128 2.70 -18.26 -18.09
CA TYR A 128 1.69 -17.67 -18.97
C TYR A 128 2.27 -16.59 -19.88
N HIS A 129 1.82 -16.58 -21.13
CA HIS A 129 2.27 -15.66 -22.17
C HIS A 129 1.07 -14.98 -22.82
N HIS A 130 1.31 -14.11 -23.81
CA HIS A 130 0.22 -13.55 -24.62
C HIS A 130 -0.70 -14.69 -25.14
N PRO A 131 -2.04 -14.54 -25.05
CA PRO A 131 -2.79 -13.35 -24.63
C PRO A 131 -3.15 -13.28 -23.14
N THR A 132 -2.72 -14.22 -22.30
CA THR A 132 -3.18 -14.35 -20.91
C THR A 132 -3.07 -13.08 -20.06
N PRO A 133 -1.92 -12.35 -20.01
CA PRO A 133 -1.85 -11.10 -19.26
C PRO A 133 -2.88 -10.06 -19.72
N LEU A 134 -3.16 -10.00 -21.03
CA LEU A 134 -4.13 -9.07 -21.61
C LEU A 134 -5.55 -9.46 -21.22
N LEU A 135 -5.88 -10.74 -21.21
CA LEU A 135 -7.19 -11.23 -20.76
C LEU A 135 -7.44 -10.92 -19.28
N ASP A 136 -6.41 -11.08 -18.43
CA ASP A 136 -6.50 -10.71 -17.01
C ASP A 136 -6.77 -9.20 -16.84
N ALA A 137 -6.10 -8.36 -17.63
CA ALA A 137 -6.30 -6.91 -17.61
C ALA A 137 -7.68 -6.48 -18.15
N GLN A 138 -8.15 -7.09 -19.24
CA GLN A 138 -9.48 -6.86 -19.80
C GLN A 138 -10.58 -7.21 -18.78
N HIS A 139 -10.48 -8.41 -18.20
CA HIS A 139 -11.48 -8.85 -17.22
C HIS A 139 -11.47 -7.98 -15.96
N THR A 140 -10.29 -7.53 -15.51
CA THR A 140 -10.16 -6.59 -14.40
C THR A 140 -10.95 -5.30 -14.63
N LEU A 141 -10.80 -4.66 -15.80
CA LEU A 141 -11.58 -3.45 -16.10
C LEU A 141 -13.08 -3.72 -16.15
N SER A 142 -13.48 -4.86 -16.71
CA SER A 142 -14.89 -5.27 -16.73
C SER A 142 -15.44 -5.45 -15.31
N LEU A 143 -14.69 -6.14 -14.45
CA LEU A 143 -15.08 -6.43 -13.07
C LEU A 143 -15.18 -5.15 -12.22
N VAL A 144 -14.21 -4.25 -12.33
CA VAL A 144 -14.22 -2.97 -11.61
C VAL A 144 -15.37 -2.09 -12.09
N ARG A 145 -15.62 -2.04 -13.41
CA ARG A 145 -16.77 -1.31 -13.97
C ARG A 145 -18.10 -1.89 -13.51
N SER A 146 -18.28 -3.22 -13.53
CA SER A 146 -19.54 -3.85 -13.12
C SER A 146 -19.82 -3.69 -11.62
N ARG A 147 -18.77 -3.56 -10.81
CA ARG A 147 -18.85 -3.36 -9.35
C ARG A 147 -18.68 -1.91 -8.91
N ALA A 148 -18.68 -0.95 -9.84
CA ALA A 148 -18.35 0.45 -9.56
C ALA A 148 -19.18 1.03 -8.39
N ARG A 149 -20.49 0.73 -8.35
CA ARG A 149 -21.38 1.14 -7.24
C ARG A 149 -20.97 0.57 -5.88
N GLU A 150 -20.64 -0.71 -5.82
CA GLU A 150 -20.19 -1.40 -4.60
C GLU A 150 -18.86 -0.81 -4.10
N LEU A 151 -17.98 -0.48 -5.04
CA LEU A 151 -16.63 0.03 -4.76
C LEU A 151 -16.59 1.54 -4.51
N GLY A 152 -17.71 2.26 -4.63
CA GLY A 152 -17.74 3.72 -4.53
C GLY A 152 -16.95 4.44 -5.64
N ILE A 153 -16.91 3.82 -6.82
CA ILE A 153 -16.20 4.30 -8.02
C ILE A 153 -17.24 4.77 -9.05
N ASP A 154 -16.92 5.85 -9.76
CA ASP A 154 -17.62 6.28 -10.96
C ASP A 154 -17.15 5.41 -12.14
N SER A 155 -18.08 4.68 -12.75
CA SER A 155 -17.78 3.77 -13.87
C SER A 155 -17.18 4.48 -15.09
N GLY A 156 -17.37 5.80 -15.22
CA GLY A 156 -16.77 6.64 -16.26
C GLY A 156 -15.36 7.14 -15.93
N LYS A 157 -14.86 6.93 -14.71
CA LYS A 157 -13.56 7.44 -14.23
C LYS A 157 -12.59 6.33 -13.84
N ILE A 158 -12.54 5.28 -14.66
CA ILE A 158 -11.63 4.14 -14.47
C ILE A 158 -10.54 4.19 -15.53
N GLY A 159 -9.30 4.37 -15.08
CA GLY A 159 -8.11 4.33 -15.93
C GLY A 159 -7.22 3.12 -15.64
N ILE A 160 -6.20 2.96 -16.47
CA ILE A 160 -5.15 1.95 -16.32
C ILE A 160 -3.78 2.61 -16.47
N LEU A 161 -2.83 2.20 -15.64
CA LEU A 161 -1.47 2.69 -15.63
C LEU A 161 -0.52 1.49 -15.52
N GLY A 162 0.63 1.55 -16.16
CA GLY A 162 1.65 0.51 -15.97
C GLY A 162 3.05 0.94 -16.37
N PHE A 163 4.02 0.12 -15.97
CA PHE A 163 5.45 0.37 -16.17
C PHE A 163 6.09 -0.77 -16.97
N SER A 164 7.03 -0.49 -17.88
CA SER A 164 7.72 -1.50 -18.68
C SER A 164 6.73 -2.50 -19.34
N ALA A 165 6.79 -3.80 -19.00
CA ALA A 165 5.82 -4.81 -19.44
C ALA A 165 4.37 -4.47 -19.03
N GLY A 166 4.15 -3.91 -17.85
CA GLY A 166 2.84 -3.42 -17.42
C GLY A 166 2.39 -2.18 -18.20
N GLY A 167 3.33 -1.35 -18.66
CA GLY A 167 3.07 -0.20 -19.53
C GLY A 167 2.68 -0.65 -20.93
N HIS A 168 3.41 -1.64 -21.48
CA HIS A 168 3.03 -2.31 -22.72
C HIS A 168 1.65 -2.97 -22.60
N LEU A 169 1.34 -3.62 -21.47
CA LEU A 169 0.04 -4.21 -21.19
C LEU A 169 -1.09 -3.15 -21.17
N ALA A 170 -0.88 -2.04 -20.46
CA ALA A 170 -1.83 -0.93 -20.38
C ALA A 170 -2.07 -0.30 -21.76
N ALA A 171 -1.00 -0.07 -22.54
CA ALA A 171 -1.10 0.47 -23.89
C ALA A 171 -1.79 -0.51 -24.86
N SER A 172 -1.48 -1.80 -24.77
CA SER A 172 -2.15 -2.85 -25.56
C SER A 172 -3.65 -2.87 -25.26
N LEU A 173 -4.03 -2.80 -23.98
CA LEU A 173 -5.43 -2.74 -23.57
C LEU A 173 -6.13 -1.49 -24.12
N GLY A 174 -5.47 -0.34 -24.07
CA GLY A 174 -5.98 0.94 -24.57
C GLY A 174 -6.03 1.08 -26.09
N THR A 175 -5.52 0.12 -26.86
CA THR A 175 -5.50 0.17 -28.34
C THR A 175 -6.22 -1.03 -28.97
N HIS A 176 -6.34 -2.16 -28.26
CA HIS A 176 -7.04 -3.35 -28.71
C HIS A 176 -8.50 -3.37 -28.24
N PHE A 177 -9.28 -2.33 -28.58
CA PHE A 177 -10.73 -2.36 -28.42
C PHE A 177 -11.38 -3.02 -29.64
N LYS A 178 -12.30 -3.96 -29.45
CA LYS A 178 -13.14 -4.45 -30.55
C LYS A 178 -14.17 -3.36 -30.87
N ASP A 179 -14.48 -3.15 -32.16
CA ASP A 179 -15.40 -2.09 -32.61
C ASP A 179 -16.80 -2.14 -31.94
N LYS A 180 -17.23 -3.29 -31.42
CA LYS A 180 -18.48 -3.44 -30.66
C LYS A 180 -18.47 -2.74 -29.29
N ASP A 181 -17.30 -2.46 -28.73
CA ASP A 181 -17.15 -1.75 -27.44
C ASP A 181 -17.16 -0.22 -27.63
N ARG A 182 -16.95 0.25 -28.86
CA ARG A 182 -16.92 1.68 -29.21
C ARG A 182 -18.31 2.32 -29.12
N SER A 183 -19.36 1.56 -29.44
CA SER A 183 -20.76 2.02 -29.31
C SER A 183 -21.23 2.12 -27.85
N ALA A 184 -20.59 1.42 -26.91
CA ALA A 184 -20.90 1.50 -25.48
C ALA A 184 -20.23 2.68 -24.78
N LEU A 185 -19.26 3.33 -25.43
CA LEU A 185 -18.48 4.47 -24.90
C LEU A 185 -18.87 5.82 -25.53
N ASP A 186 -19.82 5.83 -26.46
CA ASP A 186 -20.29 7.05 -27.12
C ASP A 186 -21.59 7.54 -26.47
N PRO A 187 -21.54 8.55 -25.56
CA PRO A 187 -22.74 9.09 -24.91
C PRO A 187 -23.70 9.79 -25.89
N LEU A 188 -23.31 9.97 -27.17
CA LEU A 188 -24.12 10.67 -28.18
C LEU A 188 -25.01 9.75 -29.03
N LYS A 189 -25.08 8.44 -28.76
CA LYS A 189 -25.92 7.50 -29.54
C LYS A 189 -27.13 6.91 -28.81
N SER A 190 -27.42 7.35 -27.58
CA SER A 190 -28.67 7.01 -26.90
C SER A 190 -29.79 8.01 -27.24
N THR A 191 -30.18 8.11 -28.51
CA THR A 191 -31.50 8.60 -28.96
C THR A 191 -31.55 8.56 -30.48
N SER A 192 -32.16 7.52 -31.04
CA SER A 192 -32.78 7.50 -32.38
C SER A 192 -33.81 6.38 -32.40
#